data_AF-A0A9J6FF64-F1
#
_entry.id   AF-A0A9J6FF64-F1
#
_cell.length_a   1.000
_cell.length_b   1.000
_cell.length_c   1.000
_cell.angle_alpha   90.00
_cell.angle_beta   90.00
_cell.angle_gamma   90.00
#
_symmetry.space_group_name_H-M   'P 1'
#
loop_
_entity.id
_entity.type
_entity.pdbx_description
1 polymer ?
#
loop_
_entity_poly.entity_id
_entity_poly.type
_entity_poly.pdbx_seq_one_letter_code
_entity_poly.pdbx_strand_id
1 'polypeptide(L)'
;MSSETDSRWQTVYHSRGRSQDLTTIVIRPSGIQLTKSKPNELMQALAAAARLSLSEITDSILQPRPQRNLIAVKTFRPSAQQRLLNIRSFLLASTEVPATTYEASPTDSCRSVIHGVPAGTSSHELLSHLISTGAPIIKARMMGSTETALITFEGSFVPRYVLYYQAEYRCHPEPPKAQFCQRCPCHKIGQRKDVCTLPPSTELCQTCSQDLTKLPPGQEHDVLLRHLPQLQRHSSQHLDRVPRKT
;
A
#
# COMPACT_ATOMS: atom_id res chain seq x y z
N MET A 1 -56.46 5.32 -29.43
CA MET A 1 -56.27 4.72 -28.09
C MET A 1 -54.90 4.08 -28.09
N SER A 2 -53.89 4.84 -27.72
CA SER A 2 -52.48 4.46 -27.81
C SER A 2 -52.04 3.96 -26.44
N SER A 3 -51.79 2.66 -26.31
CA SER A 3 -51.24 2.08 -25.08
C SER A 3 -49.73 2.28 -25.07
N GLU A 4 -49.27 3.23 -24.25
CA GLU A 4 -47.86 3.46 -23.91
C GLU A 4 -47.27 2.19 -23.27
N THR A 5 -46.23 1.65 -23.90
CA THR A 5 -45.38 0.62 -23.30
C THR A 5 -44.42 1.29 -22.31
N ASP A 6 -44.77 1.17 -21.03
CA ASP A 6 -43.94 1.50 -19.87
C ASP A 6 -42.61 0.74 -19.93
N SER A 7 -41.58 1.41 -20.44
CA SER A 7 -40.22 0.89 -20.52
C SER A 7 -39.52 1.10 -19.19
N ARG A 8 -39.91 0.27 -18.22
CA ARG A 8 -39.29 0.14 -16.90
C ARG A 8 -37.78 -0.10 -17.06
N TRP A 9 -36.97 0.82 -16.52
CA TRP A 9 -35.51 0.71 -16.49
C TRP A 9 -35.07 -0.69 -16.04
N GLN A 10 -34.58 -1.51 -16.97
CA GLN A 10 -33.88 -2.74 -16.63
C GLN A 10 -32.45 -2.39 -16.24
N THR A 11 -32.10 -2.63 -14.98
CA THR A 11 -30.71 -2.63 -14.54
C THR A 11 -29.97 -3.73 -15.29
N VAL A 12 -29.17 -3.34 -16.28
CA VAL A 12 -28.26 -4.25 -16.97
C VAL A 12 -27.12 -4.56 -16.01
N TYR A 13 -27.18 -5.72 -15.35
CA TYR A 13 -25.99 -6.30 -14.75
C TYR A 13 -25.06 -6.68 -15.89
N HIS A 14 -24.04 -5.86 -16.14
CA HIS A 14 -22.90 -6.33 -16.90
C HIS A 14 -22.24 -7.41 -16.03
N SER A 15 -22.55 -8.68 -16.31
CA SER A 15 -21.66 -9.78 -15.95
C SER A 15 -20.35 -9.50 -16.67
N ARG A 16 -19.41 -8.87 -15.96
CA ARG A 16 -18.02 -8.78 -16.42
C ARG A 16 -17.55 -10.22 -16.52
N GLY A 17 -17.51 -10.75 -17.74
CA GLY A 17 -16.89 -12.02 -18.03
C GLY A 17 -15.51 -12.04 -17.37
N ARG A 18 -15.18 -13.16 -16.71
CA ARG A 18 -13.88 -13.42 -16.05
C ARG A 18 -12.76 -12.82 -16.89
N SER A 19 -12.27 -11.65 -16.47
CA SER A 19 -10.96 -11.17 -16.89
C SER A 19 -10.01 -12.25 -16.39
N GLN A 20 -9.25 -12.91 -17.27
CA GLN A 20 -8.23 -13.87 -16.85
C GLN A 20 -7.49 -13.30 -15.64
N ASP A 21 -7.58 -13.99 -14.49
CA ASP A 21 -7.36 -13.39 -13.17
C ASP A 21 -5.95 -12.84 -13.02
N LEU A 22 -5.77 -11.58 -13.44
CA LEU A 22 -4.50 -10.88 -13.42
C LEU A 22 -4.11 -10.66 -11.97
N THR A 23 -3.21 -11.51 -11.49
CA THR A 23 -2.79 -11.48 -10.10
C THR A 23 -1.62 -10.53 -9.96
N THR A 24 -1.67 -9.67 -8.94
CA THR A 24 -0.57 -8.77 -8.60
C THR A 24 0.15 -9.28 -7.36
N ILE A 25 1.40 -9.69 -7.51
CA ILE A 25 2.28 -10.06 -6.40
C ILE A 25 3.09 -8.84 -5.99
N VAL A 26 3.05 -8.49 -4.72
CA VAL A 26 3.87 -7.43 -4.15
C VAL A 26 5.09 -8.05 -3.47
N ILE A 27 6.26 -7.59 -3.88
CA ILE A 27 7.55 -8.00 -3.35
C ILE A 27 8.16 -6.78 -2.66
N ARG A 28 8.47 -6.91 -1.38
CA ARG A 28 9.10 -5.88 -0.55
C ARG A 28 10.52 -6.30 -0.23
N PRO A 29 11.53 -5.76 -0.92
CA PRO A 29 12.92 -5.97 -0.55
C PRO A 29 13.28 -5.20 0.73
N SER A 30 14.16 -5.77 1.53
CA SER A 30 14.73 -5.17 2.74
C SER A 30 16.21 -4.87 2.52
N GLY A 31 16.69 -3.73 3.02
CA GLY A 31 18.12 -3.36 2.98
C GLY A 31 18.61 -2.70 1.68
N ILE A 32 17.75 -2.52 0.67
CA ILE A 32 18.10 -1.82 -0.58
C ILE A 32 17.11 -0.70 -0.91
N GLN A 33 17.56 0.27 -1.73
CA GLN A 33 16.70 1.27 -2.36
C GLN A 33 16.51 0.95 -3.84
N LEU A 34 15.25 0.75 -4.24
CA LEU A 34 14.92 0.48 -5.65
C LEU A 34 15.24 1.62 -6.62
N THR A 35 15.45 2.84 -6.13
CA THR A 35 15.85 4.00 -6.97
C THR A 35 17.19 3.79 -7.66
N LYS A 36 18.05 2.90 -7.14
CA LYS A 36 19.38 2.60 -7.67
C LYS A 36 19.41 1.41 -8.63
N SER A 37 18.29 0.72 -8.82
CA SER A 37 18.21 -0.54 -9.57
C SER A 37 17.41 -0.35 -10.86
N LYS A 38 17.88 -0.92 -11.96
CA LYS A 38 17.13 -0.86 -13.22
C LYS A 38 15.98 -1.88 -13.23
N PRO A 39 14.82 -1.58 -13.84
CA PRO A 39 13.68 -2.50 -13.85
C PRO A 39 13.97 -3.87 -14.48
N ASN A 40 14.82 -3.92 -15.51
CA ASN A 40 15.22 -5.16 -16.17
C ASN A 40 16.07 -6.06 -15.26
N GLU A 41 17.03 -5.48 -14.53
CA GLU A 41 17.86 -6.19 -13.55
C GLU A 41 16.99 -6.78 -12.44
N LEU A 42 16.00 -6.02 -11.96
CA LEU A 42 15.03 -6.50 -10.98
C LEU A 42 14.21 -7.67 -11.53
N MET A 43 13.72 -7.59 -12.77
CA MET A 43 12.94 -8.68 -13.37
C MET A 43 13.79 -9.93 -13.54
N GLN A 44 15.03 -9.81 -13.99
CA GLN A 44 15.95 -10.94 -14.13
C GLN A 44 16.25 -11.61 -12.78
N ALA A 45 16.55 -10.80 -11.75
CA ALA A 45 16.81 -11.28 -10.40
C ALA A 45 15.61 -12.05 -9.82
N LEU A 46 14.40 -11.50 -9.98
CA LEU A 46 13.17 -12.13 -9.50
C LEU A 46 12.81 -13.37 -10.31
N ALA A 47 12.99 -13.34 -11.63
CA ALA A 47 12.75 -14.49 -12.49
C ALA A 47 13.71 -15.64 -12.16
N ALA A 48 14.98 -15.35 -11.89
CA ALA A 48 15.94 -16.34 -11.44
C ALA A 48 15.56 -16.91 -10.07
N ALA A 49 15.21 -16.06 -9.10
CA ALA A 49 14.81 -16.48 -7.76
C ALA A 49 13.55 -17.36 -7.76
N ALA A 50 12.54 -17.00 -8.56
CA ALA A 50 11.32 -17.79 -8.72
C ALA A 50 11.42 -18.91 -9.77
N ARG A 51 12.58 -19.09 -10.42
CA ARG A 51 12.80 -20.07 -11.49
C ARG A 51 11.70 -20.00 -12.56
N LEU A 52 11.42 -18.79 -13.05
CA LEU A 52 10.40 -18.58 -14.08
C LEU A 52 10.90 -19.04 -15.46
N SER A 53 10.01 -19.62 -16.24
CA SER A 53 10.27 -19.93 -17.65
C SER A 53 10.19 -18.66 -18.51
N LEU A 54 10.68 -18.73 -19.75
CA LEU A 54 10.60 -17.61 -20.70
C LEU A 54 9.15 -17.19 -21.00
N SER A 55 8.21 -18.14 -21.08
CA SER A 55 6.80 -17.83 -21.31
C SER A 55 6.19 -17.11 -20.11
N GLU A 56 6.52 -17.52 -18.89
CA GLU A 56 6.05 -16.87 -17.68
C GLU A 56 6.64 -15.48 -17.49
N ILE A 57 7.91 -15.27 -17.88
CA ILE A 57 8.54 -13.94 -17.89
C ILE A 57 7.83 -13.01 -18.87
N THR A 58 7.53 -13.51 -20.09
CA THR A 58 6.85 -12.74 -21.14
C THR A 58 5.42 -12.35 -20.73
N ASP A 59 4.73 -13.25 -20.02
CA ASP A 59 3.37 -13.03 -19.51
C ASP A 59 3.34 -12.30 -18.15
N SER A 60 4.48 -11.74 -17.72
CA SER A 60 4.60 -11.02 -16.45
C SER A 60 5.06 -9.58 -16.66
N ILE A 61 4.42 -8.64 -15.96
CA ILE A 61 4.71 -7.21 -16.03
C ILE A 61 5.24 -6.74 -14.68
N LEU A 62 6.48 -6.29 -14.67
CA LEU A 62 7.13 -5.71 -13.49
C LEU A 62 6.86 -4.20 -13.40
N GLN A 63 6.41 -3.75 -12.23
CA GLN A 63 6.10 -2.37 -11.91
C GLN A 63 6.82 -1.97 -10.62
N PRO A 64 8.05 -1.41 -10.70
CA PRO A 64 8.75 -0.90 -9.53
C PRO A 64 7.99 0.32 -8.97
N ARG A 65 7.93 0.43 -7.65
CA ARG A 65 7.38 1.58 -6.92
C ARG A 65 8.46 2.12 -5.98
N PRO A 66 9.47 2.84 -6.50
CA PRO A 66 10.66 3.23 -5.73
C PRO A 66 10.34 4.07 -4.50
N GLN A 67 9.33 4.95 -4.57
CA GLN A 67 8.92 5.81 -3.46
C GLN A 67 8.44 5.03 -2.24
N ARG A 68 7.87 3.83 -2.46
CA ARG A 68 7.37 2.96 -1.41
C ARG A 68 8.30 1.77 -1.15
N ASN A 69 9.41 1.68 -1.88
CA ASN A 69 10.33 0.54 -1.92
C ASN A 69 9.62 -0.81 -2.09
N LEU A 70 8.74 -0.88 -3.10
CA LEU A 70 7.96 -2.08 -3.44
C LEU A 70 8.19 -2.42 -4.91
N ILE A 71 8.09 -3.69 -5.25
CA ILE A 71 7.98 -4.16 -6.63
C ILE A 71 6.61 -4.84 -6.75
N ALA A 72 5.80 -4.45 -7.72
CA ALA A 72 4.60 -5.18 -8.08
C ALA A 72 4.89 -6.00 -9.34
N VAL A 73 4.63 -7.30 -9.30
CA VAL A 73 4.71 -8.19 -10.46
C VAL A 73 3.31 -8.65 -10.78
N LYS A 74 2.81 -8.25 -11.94
CA LYS A 74 1.53 -8.72 -12.47
C LYS A 74 1.78 -9.94 -13.33
N THR A 75 1.02 -11.01 -13.16
CA THR A 75 1.15 -12.22 -13.97
C THR A 75 -0.21 -12.82 -14.26
N PHE A 76 -0.35 -13.40 -15.46
CA PHE A 76 -1.52 -14.20 -15.85
C PHE A 76 -1.31 -15.69 -15.61
N ARG A 77 -0.14 -16.10 -15.09
CA ARG A 77 0.25 -17.50 -14.92
C ARG A 77 0.17 -17.90 -13.44
N PRO A 78 -0.76 -18.79 -13.04
CA PRO A 78 -0.86 -19.28 -11.66
C PRO A 78 0.44 -19.94 -11.15
N SER A 79 1.16 -20.63 -12.03
CA SER A 79 2.46 -21.23 -11.72
C SER A 79 3.52 -20.18 -11.35
N ALA A 80 3.54 -19.05 -12.06
CA ALA A 80 4.43 -17.94 -11.77
C ALA A 80 4.02 -17.24 -10.46
N GLN A 81 2.72 -17.03 -10.23
CA GLN A 81 2.19 -16.49 -8.97
C GLN A 81 2.71 -17.27 -7.76
N GLN A 82 2.56 -18.60 -7.77
CA GLN A 82 2.95 -19.43 -6.63
C GLN A 82 4.45 -19.32 -6.33
N ARG A 83 5.29 -19.32 -7.37
CA ARG A 83 6.76 -19.24 -7.19
C ARG A 83 7.21 -17.83 -6.78
N LEU A 84 6.59 -16.78 -7.32
CA LEU A 84 6.81 -15.40 -6.90
C LEU A 84 6.40 -15.19 -5.43
N LEU A 85 5.30 -15.78 -4.97
CA LEU A 85 4.86 -15.72 -3.57
C LEU A 85 5.83 -16.41 -2.61
N ASN A 86 6.63 -17.36 -3.09
CA ASN A 86 7.58 -18.10 -2.26
C ASN A 86 8.98 -17.46 -2.19
N ILE A 87 9.23 -16.36 -2.91
CA ILE A 87 10.51 -15.65 -2.80
C ILE A 87 10.71 -15.14 -1.35
N ARG A 88 11.85 -15.50 -0.76
CA ARG A 88 12.30 -14.99 0.56
C ARG A 88 13.56 -14.14 0.45
N SER A 89 14.35 -14.36 -0.58
CA SER A 89 15.48 -13.51 -0.97
C SER A 89 15.71 -13.64 -2.48
N PHE A 90 16.43 -12.69 -3.06
CA PHE A 90 16.88 -12.74 -4.45
C PHE A 90 18.26 -12.09 -4.58
N LEU A 91 19.01 -12.47 -5.61
CA LEU A 91 20.33 -11.92 -5.89
C LEU A 91 20.22 -10.69 -6.81
N LEU A 92 20.75 -9.55 -6.36
CA LEU A 92 20.82 -8.32 -7.14
C LEU A 92 22.25 -7.79 -7.10
N ALA A 93 22.89 -7.65 -8.28
CA ALA A 93 24.29 -7.24 -8.39
C ALA A 93 25.22 -8.00 -7.42
N SER A 94 25.08 -9.34 -7.40
CA SER A 94 25.83 -10.25 -6.51
C SER A 94 25.60 -10.06 -5.01
N THR A 95 24.61 -9.27 -4.61
CA THR A 95 24.19 -9.10 -3.22
C THR A 95 22.90 -9.85 -2.97
N GLU A 96 22.83 -10.63 -1.90
CA GLU A 96 21.58 -11.25 -1.46
C GLU A 96 20.68 -10.20 -0.81
N VAL A 97 19.47 -10.07 -1.35
CA VAL A 97 18.46 -9.12 -0.89
C VAL A 97 17.30 -9.90 -0.27
N PRO A 98 17.10 -9.84 1.06
CA PRO A 98 15.93 -10.40 1.70
C PRO A 98 14.65 -9.72 1.22
N ALA A 99 13.57 -10.48 1.06
CA ALA A 99 12.30 -9.99 0.54
C ALA A 99 11.09 -10.63 1.24
N THR A 100 10.05 -9.84 1.41
CA THR A 100 8.73 -10.32 1.83
C THR A 100 7.75 -10.20 0.68
N THR A 101 7.00 -11.26 0.43
CA THR A 101 6.09 -11.39 -0.70
C THR A 101 4.66 -11.62 -0.23
N TYR A 102 3.71 -11.01 -0.92
CA TYR A 102 2.29 -11.22 -0.67
C TYR A 102 1.46 -10.85 -1.89
N GLU A 103 0.28 -11.46 -2.00
CA GLU A 103 -0.68 -11.12 -3.03
C GLU A 103 -1.38 -9.80 -2.69
N ALA A 104 -1.41 -8.86 -3.64
CA ALA A 104 -2.20 -7.65 -3.53
C ALA A 104 -3.69 -8.00 -3.40
N SER A 105 -4.47 -7.10 -2.82
CA SER A 105 -5.92 -7.20 -2.99
C SER A 105 -6.29 -6.95 -4.46
N PRO A 106 -7.35 -7.59 -4.99
CA PRO A 106 -7.86 -7.30 -6.33
C PRO A 106 -8.09 -5.81 -6.56
N THR A 107 -8.06 -5.38 -7.83
CA THR A 107 -8.22 -3.95 -8.18
C THR A 107 -9.60 -3.43 -7.78
N ASP A 108 -10.61 -4.28 -7.89
CA ASP A 108 -11.98 -4.10 -7.46
C ASP A 108 -12.17 -4.58 -6.02
N SER A 109 -11.32 -4.11 -5.10
CA SER A 109 -11.52 -4.32 -3.68
C SER A 109 -11.56 -3.00 -2.92
N CYS A 110 -12.34 -2.99 -1.85
CA CYS A 110 -12.40 -1.87 -0.91
C CYS A 110 -12.07 -2.34 0.49
N ARG A 111 -11.68 -1.40 1.36
CA ARG A 111 -11.28 -1.71 2.73
C ARG A 111 -12.11 -0.94 3.73
N SER A 112 -12.49 -1.61 4.81
CA SER A 112 -13.13 -1.01 5.96
C SER A 112 -12.40 -1.38 7.24
N VAL A 113 -12.68 -0.62 8.29
CA VAL A 113 -12.32 -0.95 9.65
C VAL A 113 -13.58 -1.17 10.49
N ILE A 114 -13.49 -2.10 11.43
CA ILE A 114 -14.45 -2.27 12.53
C ILE A 114 -13.69 -2.15 13.85
N HIS A 115 -14.37 -1.65 14.89
CA HIS A 115 -13.81 -1.42 16.21
C HIS A 115 -14.45 -2.34 17.26
N GLY A 116 -13.76 -2.59 18.38
CA GLY A 116 -14.26 -3.42 19.48
C GLY A 116 -14.05 -4.92 19.28
N VAL A 117 -13.19 -5.32 18.33
CA VAL A 117 -12.79 -6.72 18.16
C VAL A 117 -11.69 -7.02 19.19
N PRO A 118 -11.72 -8.15 19.93
CA PRO A 118 -10.69 -8.48 20.89
C PRO A 118 -9.27 -8.36 20.31
N ALA A 119 -8.38 -7.68 21.03
CA ALA A 119 -6.99 -7.55 20.59
C ALA A 119 -6.32 -8.94 20.54
N GLY A 120 -5.54 -9.19 19.49
CA GLY A 120 -4.86 -10.48 19.30
C GLY A 120 -5.66 -11.56 18.58
N THR A 121 -6.93 -11.29 18.22
CA THR A 121 -7.72 -12.18 17.34
C THR A 121 -6.95 -12.50 16.06
N SER A 122 -6.91 -13.77 15.67
CA SER A 122 -6.17 -14.21 14.49
C SER A 122 -6.91 -13.87 13.19
N SER A 123 -6.19 -13.71 12.09
CA SER A 123 -6.81 -13.56 10.75
C SER A 123 -7.73 -14.72 10.39
N HIS A 124 -7.38 -15.95 10.81
CA HIS A 124 -8.21 -17.12 10.60
C HIS A 124 -9.54 -17.00 11.34
N GLU A 125 -9.49 -16.70 12.64
CA GLU A 125 -10.68 -16.50 13.49
C GLU A 125 -11.59 -15.39 12.97
N LEU A 126 -11.01 -14.25 12.57
CA LEU A 126 -11.78 -13.17 11.92
C LEU A 126 -12.54 -13.71 10.70
N LEU A 127 -11.85 -14.40 9.79
CA LEU A 127 -12.48 -14.90 8.56
C LEU A 127 -13.52 -16.00 8.83
N SER A 128 -13.34 -16.83 9.86
CA SER A 128 -14.30 -17.88 10.21
C SER A 128 -15.60 -17.36 10.82
N HIS A 129 -15.57 -16.18 11.47
CA HIS A 129 -16.71 -15.65 12.22
C HIS A 129 -17.30 -14.36 11.65
N LEU A 130 -16.63 -13.74 10.67
CA LEU A 130 -17.16 -12.59 9.94
C LEU A 130 -18.16 -13.01 8.88
N ILE A 131 -19.32 -12.36 8.87
CA ILE A 131 -20.35 -12.51 7.84
C ILE A 131 -20.68 -11.14 7.27
N SER A 132 -20.75 -11.05 5.95
CA SER A 132 -21.13 -9.84 5.22
C SER A 132 -22.24 -10.18 4.24
N THR A 133 -23.35 -9.44 4.29
CA THR A 133 -24.50 -9.62 3.40
C THR A 133 -24.42 -8.76 2.13
N GLY A 134 -23.61 -7.69 2.15
CA GLY A 134 -23.51 -6.74 1.03
C GLY A 134 -22.37 -7.00 0.05
N ALA A 135 -21.27 -7.61 0.52
CA ALA A 135 -20.09 -7.87 -0.30
C ALA A 135 -19.26 -9.02 0.28
N PRO A 136 -18.73 -9.95 -0.55
CA PRO A 136 -17.83 -11.01 -0.09
C PRO A 136 -16.58 -10.46 0.62
N ILE A 137 -16.15 -11.12 1.70
CA ILE A 137 -14.93 -10.78 2.43
C ILE A 137 -13.76 -11.56 1.81
N ILE A 138 -12.72 -10.85 1.38
CA ILE A 138 -11.51 -11.43 0.77
C ILE A 138 -10.42 -11.66 1.83
N LYS A 139 -10.21 -10.68 2.71
CA LYS A 139 -9.15 -10.70 3.74
C LYS A 139 -9.63 -9.99 5.00
N ALA A 140 -9.25 -10.51 6.16
CA ALA A 140 -9.44 -9.85 7.44
C ALA A 140 -8.19 -9.99 8.32
N ARG A 141 -7.82 -8.93 9.02
CA ARG A 141 -6.70 -8.94 9.98
C ARG A 141 -6.83 -7.85 11.03
N MET A 142 -6.25 -8.08 12.20
CA MET A 142 -6.12 -7.04 13.22
C MET A 142 -5.15 -5.94 12.79
N MET A 143 -5.42 -4.71 13.24
CA MET A 143 -4.57 -3.55 13.03
C MET A 143 -3.58 -3.39 14.19
N GLY A 144 -2.51 -4.19 14.16
CA GLY A 144 -1.51 -4.20 15.23
C GLY A 144 -2.09 -4.82 16.50
N SER A 145 -1.72 -4.28 17.66
CA SER A 145 -2.20 -4.71 18.98
C SER A 145 -3.45 -3.95 19.46
N THR A 146 -4.25 -3.43 18.52
CA THR A 146 -5.46 -2.65 18.84
C THR A 146 -6.72 -3.52 18.74
N GLU A 147 -7.84 -2.99 19.22
CA GLU A 147 -9.18 -3.62 19.06
C GLU A 147 -9.84 -3.27 17.72
N THR A 148 -9.04 -3.02 16.69
CA THR A 148 -9.52 -2.63 15.36
C THR A 148 -9.11 -3.68 14.34
N ALA A 149 -10.08 -4.19 13.59
CA ALA A 149 -9.85 -5.10 12.48
C ALA A 149 -9.99 -4.37 11.15
N LEU A 150 -9.10 -4.67 10.20
CA LEU A 150 -9.17 -4.24 8.81
C LEU A 150 -9.78 -5.37 7.98
N ILE A 151 -10.86 -5.07 7.25
CA ILE A 151 -11.58 -6.01 6.40
C ILE A 151 -11.43 -5.52 4.95
N THR A 152 -11.13 -6.44 4.04
CA THR A 152 -11.10 -6.21 2.60
C THR A 152 -12.28 -6.93 1.96
N PHE A 153 -13.13 -6.19 1.27
CA PHE A 153 -14.26 -6.73 0.53
C PHE A 153 -13.98 -6.74 -0.97
N GLU A 154 -14.67 -7.64 -1.66
CA GLU A 154 -14.83 -7.57 -3.11
C GLU A 154 -15.78 -6.43 -3.49
N GLY A 155 -15.48 -5.75 -4.59
CA GLY A 155 -16.21 -4.58 -5.06
C GLY A 155 -15.67 -3.24 -4.52
N SER A 156 -16.29 -2.15 -4.99
CA SER A 156 -15.90 -0.77 -4.70
C SER A 156 -16.66 -0.15 -3.52
N PHE A 157 -17.61 -0.87 -2.91
CA PHE A 157 -18.49 -0.34 -1.87
C PHE A 157 -18.31 -1.07 -0.54
N VAL A 158 -18.15 -0.29 0.52
CA VAL A 158 -18.05 -0.80 1.90
C VAL A 158 -19.47 -1.04 2.45
N PRO A 159 -19.83 -2.28 2.83
CA PRO A 159 -21.10 -2.54 3.51
C PRO A 159 -21.24 -1.70 4.77
N ARG A 160 -22.47 -1.34 5.17
CA ARG A 160 -22.69 -0.52 6.38
C ARG A 160 -22.35 -1.26 7.66
N TYR A 161 -22.66 -2.55 7.71
CA TYR A 161 -22.43 -3.44 8.84
C TYR A 161 -21.89 -4.79 8.37
N VAL A 162 -21.19 -5.46 9.27
CA VAL A 162 -20.86 -6.89 9.20
C VAL A 162 -21.25 -7.55 10.51
N LEU A 163 -21.45 -8.87 10.49
CA LEU A 163 -21.61 -9.65 11.72
C LEU A 163 -20.27 -10.26 12.11
N TYR A 164 -19.91 -10.18 13.38
CA TYR A 164 -18.81 -10.93 13.98
C TYR A 164 -19.34 -11.62 15.24
N TYR A 165 -19.25 -12.95 15.29
CA TYR A 165 -19.95 -13.76 16.30
C TYR A 165 -21.44 -13.40 16.43
N GLN A 166 -22.12 -13.16 15.30
CA GLN A 166 -23.54 -12.75 15.22
C GLN A 166 -23.89 -11.38 15.85
N ALA A 167 -22.90 -10.61 16.31
CA ALA A 167 -23.10 -9.23 16.72
C ALA A 167 -22.82 -8.27 15.55
N GLU A 168 -23.59 -7.19 15.45
CA GLU A 168 -23.43 -6.17 14.41
C GLU A 168 -22.26 -5.23 14.70
N TYR A 169 -21.35 -5.10 13.74
CA TYR A 169 -20.24 -4.16 13.77
C TYR A 169 -20.38 -3.16 12.64
N ARG A 170 -20.29 -1.87 12.96
CA ARG A 170 -20.32 -0.81 11.96
C ARG A 170 -19.00 -0.78 11.20
N CYS A 171 -19.10 -0.83 9.87
CA CYS A 171 -17.97 -0.65 8.99
C CYS A 171 -17.71 0.83 8.72
N HIS A 172 -16.44 1.22 8.83
CA HIS A 172 -15.97 2.55 8.45
C HIS A 172 -14.99 2.41 7.29
N PRO A 173 -15.15 3.13 6.16
CA PRO A 173 -14.16 3.11 5.09
C PRO A 173 -12.76 3.42 5.63
N GLU A 174 -11.76 2.62 5.26
CA GLU A 174 -10.37 2.89 5.66
C GLU A 174 -9.93 4.22 5.03
N PRO A 175 -9.64 5.27 5.82
CA PRO A 175 -9.16 6.51 5.26
C PRO A 175 -7.75 6.30 4.67
N PRO A 176 -7.41 6.93 3.55
CA PRO A 176 -6.06 6.90 3.02
C PRO A 176 -5.10 7.52 4.04
N LYS A 177 -4.33 6.68 4.73
CA LYS A 177 -3.32 7.17 5.69
C LYS A 177 -2.06 7.57 4.93
N ALA A 178 -1.65 8.83 5.06
CA ALA A 178 -0.31 9.25 4.72
C ALA A 178 0.67 8.52 5.65
N GLN A 179 1.58 7.72 5.07
CA GLN A 179 2.63 7.06 5.85
C GLN A 179 3.74 8.08 6.12
N PHE A 180 4.21 8.17 7.36
CA PHE A 180 5.33 9.02 7.75
C PHE A 180 6.36 8.19 8.54
N CYS A 181 7.65 8.46 8.34
CA CYS A 181 8.72 7.81 9.09
C CYS A 181 8.70 8.34 10.52
N GLN A 182 8.35 7.49 11.50
CA GLN A 182 8.40 7.84 12.92
C GLN A 182 9.75 7.56 13.59
N ARG A 183 10.70 6.91 12.89
CA ARG A 183 12.02 6.55 13.45
C ARG A 183 13.07 7.62 13.23
N CYS A 184 12.91 8.43 12.19
CA CYS A 184 13.97 9.22 11.64
C CYS A 184 13.51 10.68 11.53
N PRO A 185 14.40 11.67 11.69
CA PRO A 185 14.05 13.08 11.55
C PRO A 185 13.80 13.49 10.09
N CYS A 186 13.69 12.54 9.15
CA CYS A 186 13.49 12.82 7.74
C CYS A 186 12.11 13.39 7.44
N HIS A 187 11.10 13.06 8.26
CA HIS A 187 9.70 13.47 8.11
C HIS A 187 9.15 13.35 6.67
N LYS A 188 9.77 12.52 5.82
CA LYS A 188 9.38 12.40 4.41
C LYS A 188 8.03 11.70 4.31
N ILE A 189 7.08 12.41 3.72
CA ILE A 189 5.74 11.89 3.41
C ILE A 189 5.89 10.69 2.46
N GLY A 190 5.24 9.58 2.80
CA GLY A 190 5.23 8.34 2.02
C GLY A 190 6.34 7.34 2.34
N GLN A 191 7.31 7.68 3.21
CA GLN A 191 8.36 6.75 3.63
C GLN A 191 8.00 6.07 4.95
N ARG A 192 8.12 4.74 5.02
CA ARG A 192 7.94 3.98 6.26
C ARG A 192 9.26 3.84 7.03
N LYS A 193 9.17 3.56 8.33
CA LYS A 193 10.30 3.30 9.24
C LYS A 193 11.26 2.23 8.72
N ASP A 194 10.74 1.14 8.16
CA ASP A 194 11.47 -0.01 7.62
C ASP A 194 12.17 0.28 6.28
N VAL A 195 11.75 1.34 5.59
CA VAL A 195 12.31 1.79 4.31
C VAL A 195 13.23 3.00 4.49
N CYS A 196 13.35 3.51 5.72
CA CYS A 196 14.24 4.63 5.99
C CYS A 196 15.70 4.19 5.90
N THR A 197 16.44 4.83 5.01
CA THR A 197 17.87 4.58 4.82
C THR A 197 18.75 5.55 5.58
N LEU A 198 18.16 6.50 6.31
CA LEU A 198 18.94 7.38 7.16
C LEU A 198 19.33 6.62 8.42
N PRO A 199 20.61 6.68 8.83
CA PRO A 199 21.05 6.18 10.11
C PRO A 199 20.16 6.73 11.25
N PRO A 200 19.85 5.93 12.28
CA PRO A 200 19.11 6.41 13.44
C PRO A 200 19.80 7.59 14.16
N SER A 201 21.12 7.72 13.99
CA SER A 201 21.94 8.80 14.54
C SER A 201 21.91 10.09 13.74
N THR A 202 21.33 10.09 12.53
CA THR A 202 21.25 11.31 11.72
C THR A 202 20.22 12.26 12.33
N GLU A 203 20.63 13.47 12.66
CA GLU A 203 19.77 14.56 13.11
C GLU A 203 19.52 15.52 11.94
N LEU A 204 18.26 15.79 11.60
CA LEU A 204 17.92 16.69 10.50
C LEU A 204 17.25 17.95 11.03
N CYS A 205 17.60 19.11 10.47
CA CYS A 205 16.89 20.35 10.75
C CYS A 205 15.43 20.24 10.29
N GLN A 206 14.48 20.57 11.17
CA GLN A 206 13.05 20.54 10.83
C GLN A 206 12.63 21.61 9.82
N THR A 207 13.44 22.65 9.62
CA THR A 207 13.15 23.76 8.70
C THR A 207 13.72 23.53 7.30
N CYS A 208 14.98 23.10 7.18
CA CYS A 208 15.66 22.96 5.89
C CYS A 208 16.06 21.52 5.54
N SER A 209 15.81 20.55 6.43
CA SER A 209 16.14 19.13 6.25
C SER A 209 17.64 18.83 6.03
N GLN A 210 18.55 19.71 6.46
CA GLN A 210 20.00 19.45 6.46
C GLN A 210 20.42 18.54 7.62
N ASP A 211 21.44 17.72 7.37
CA ASP A 211 22.04 16.80 8.35
C ASP A 211 22.95 17.57 9.33
N LEU A 212 22.43 17.75 10.55
CA LEU A 212 23.09 18.44 11.65
C LEU A 212 24.33 17.70 12.15
N THR A 213 24.40 16.37 11.94
CA THR A 213 25.57 15.57 12.35
C THR A 213 26.78 15.74 11.44
N LYS A 214 26.60 16.40 10.28
CA LYS A 214 27.66 16.73 9.33
C LYS A 214 28.11 18.18 9.42
N LEU A 215 27.63 18.93 10.41
CA LEU A 215 28.09 20.29 10.61
C LEU A 215 29.55 20.29 11.11
N PRO A 216 30.40 21.19 10.59
CA PRO A 216 31.74 21.37 11.10
C PRO A 216 31.72 21.71 12.60
N PRO A 217 32.69 21.23 13.39
CA PRO A 217 32.77 21.59 14.81
C PRO A 217 32.87 23.12 14.96
N GLY A 218 31.98 23.70 15.77
CA GLY A 218 31.91 25.14 16.02
C GLY A 218 30.92 25.93 15.13
N GLN A 219 30.19 25.28 14.21
CA GLN A 219 29.09 25.93 13.48
C GLN A 219 27.72 25.56 14.07
N GLU A 220 27.03 26.53 14.64
CA GLU A 220 25.62 26.40 15.00
C GLU A 220 24.74 26.51 13.75
N HIS A 221 23.90 25.51 13.51
CA HIS A 221 22.98 25.45 12.36
C HIS A 221 22.09 26.71 12.24
N ASP A 222 21.76 27.32 13.37
CA ASP A 222 20.92 28.52 13.45
C ASP A 222 21.58 29.76 12.83
N VAL A 223 22.92 29.79 12.79
CA VAL A 223 23.70 30.88 12.15
C VAL A 223 23.66 30.75 10.63
N LEU A 224 23.68 29.53 10.09
CA LEU A 224 23.60 29.26 8.65
C LEU A 224 22.21 29.57 8.07
N LEU A 225 21.15 29.33 8.83
CA LEU A 225 19.77 29.70 8.43
C LEU A 225 19.56 31.22 8.33
N ARG A 226 20.31 32.04 9.10
CA ARG A 226 20.25 33.51 9.03
C ARG A 226 20.94 34.09 7.79
N HIS A 227 21.73 33.30 7.05
CA HIS A 227 22.51 33.76 5.90
C HIS A 227 22.07 33.15 4.56
N LEU A 228 21.06 32.26 4.59
CA LEU A 228 20.42 31.78 3.37
C LEU A 228 19.49 32.86 2.82
N PRO A 229 19.54 33.18 1.51
CA PRO A 229 18.50 34.00 0.89
C PRO A 229 17.16 33.32 1.14
N GLN A 230 16.15 34.11 1.54
CA GLN A 230 14.79 33.63 1.74
C GLN A 230 14.22 33.10 0.41
N LEU A 231 14.53 31.86 0.05
CA LEU A 231 13.88 31.16 -1.05
C LEU A 231 12.49 30.74 -0.57
N GLN A 232 11.57 31.69 -0.76
CA GLN A 232 10.12 31.57 -0.93
C GLN A 232 9.42 30.50 -0.09
N ARG A 233 8.85 30.97 1.03
CA ARG A 233 7.67 30.38 1.67
C ARG A 233 6.46 30.53 0.74
N HIS A 234 6.29 29.64 -0.22
CA HIS A 234 5.01 29.48 -0.93
C HIS A 234 4.56 28.03 -0.86
N SER A 235 3.77 27.71 0.17
CA SER A 235 2.61 26.80 0.07
C SER A 235 2.02 26.53 1.45
N SER A 236 1.41 27.52 2.10
CA SER A 236 0.54 27.28 3.27
C SER A 236 -0.46 28.43 3.46
N GLN A 237 -1.04 28.97 2.39
CA GLN A 237 -2.25 29.80 2.47
C GLN A 237 -3.03 29.68 1.15
N HIS A 238 -3.79 28.60 0.99
CA HIS A 238 -5.00 28.58 0.15
C HIS A 238 -5.73 27.26 0.38
N LEU A 239 -6.50 27.19 1.46
CA LEU A 239 -7.65 26.29 1.61
C LEU A 239 -8.49 26.85 2.77
N ASP A 240 -9.01 28.05 2.59
CA ASP A 240 -10.19 28.51 3.32
C ASP A 240 -10.99 29.46 2.44
N ARG A 241 -12.31 29.26 2.45
CA ARG A 241 -13.38 29.93 1.66
C ARG A 241 -13.82 29.21 0.38
N VAL A 242 -14.62 28.17 0.56
CA VAL A 242 -15.74 27.91 -0.36
C VAL A 242 -16.98 28.61 0.22
N PRO A 243 -17.61 29.57 -0.48
CA PRO A 243 -18.87 30.14 -0.01
C PRO A 243 -20.01 29.12 -0.20
N ARG A 244 -20.82 28.91 0.85
CA ARG A 244 -22.13 28.25 0.75
C ARG A 244 -23.01 29.10 -0.16
N LYS A 245 -23.48 28.52 -1.27
CA LYS A 245 -24.66 29.04 -1.96
C LYS A 245 -25.90 28.40 -1.31
N THR A 246 -26.79 29.29 -0.89
CA THR A 246 -28.20 29.09 -0.54
C THR A 246 -28.98 28.47 -1.67
#